data_AF-A0A134AG91-F1
#
_entry.id   AF-A0A134AG91-F1
#
_cell.length_a   1.000
_cell.length_b   1.000
_cell.length_c   1.000
_cell.angle_alpha   90.00
_cell.angle_beta   90.00
_cell.angle_gamma   90.00
#
_symmetry.space_group_name_H-M   'P 1'
#
loop_
_entity.id
_entity.type
_entity.pdbx_description
1 polymer ?
#
loop_
_entity_poly.entity_id
_entity_poly.type
_entity_poly.pdbx_seq_one_letter_code
_entity_poly.pdbx_strand_id
1 'polypeptide(L)'
;MGLLNTLLLIGFIAIPFIGIAVSTYLVGTADKRKWIVYPIFSAICIAIFVFFKYSMNVNFLRWRQFYLMVAFYVPVVCSLMAFIAVPKLSIKSLKEHILPILSIFVISGVLLMVY
;
A
#
# COMPACT_ATOMS: atom_id res chain seq x y z
N MET A 1 -4.83 -7.44 28.04
CA MET A 1 -5.41 -6.81 26.83
C MET A 1 -4.80 -5.44 26.44
N GLY A 2 -3.97 -4.78 27.27
CA GLY A 2 -3.47 -3.43 26.96
C GLY A 2 -2.26 -3.34 26.00
N LEU A 3 -1.24 -4.19 26.18
CA LEU A 3 0.04 -4.02 25.46
C LEU A 3 -0.06 -4.36 23.97
N LEU A 4 -0.66 -5.50 23.63
CA LEU A 4 -0.86 -5.93 22.24
C LEU A 4 -1.68 -4.91 21.44
N ASN A 5 -2.76 -4.40 22.03
CA ASN A 5 -3.62 -3.40 21.38
C ASN A 5 -2.87 -2.08 21.16
N THR A 6 -2.03 -1.67 22.11
CA THR A 6 -1.19 -0.46 21.99
C THR A 6 -0.12 -0.63 20.91
N LEU A 7 0.55 -1.77 20.85
CA LEU A 7 1.54 -2.08 19.80
C LEU A 7 0.91 -2.12 18.41
N LEU A 8 -0.27 -2.73 18.28
CA LEU A 8 -1.04 -2.71 17.04
C LEU A 8 -1.39 -1.28 16.63
N LEU A 9 -1.91 -0.47 17.56
CA LEU A 9 -2.25 0.93 17.30
C LEU A 9 -1.03 1.74 16.80
N ILE A 10 0.15 1.58 17.43
CA ILE A 10 1.39 2.24 17.00
C ILE A 10 1.78 1.80 15.58
N GLY A 11 1.74 0.49 15.31
CA GLY A 11 2.01 -0.04 13.98
C GLY A 11 1.05 0.50 12.93
N PHE A 12 -0.23 0.63 13.26
CA PHE A 12 -1.25 1.16 12.36
C PHE A 12 -1.15 2.66 12.12
N ILE A 13 -0.73 3.43 13.11
CA ILE A 13 -0.42 4.86 12.94
C ILE A 13 0.80 5.03 12.03
N ALA A 14 1.76 4.11 12.06
CA ALA A 14 2.92 4.16 11.18
C ALA A 14 2.56 3.96 9.69
N ILE A 15 1.54 3.14 9.37
CA ILE A 15 1.11 2.87 7.98
C ILE A 15 0.84 4.14 7.17
N PRO A 16 0.00 5.10 7.61
CA PRO A 16 -0.25 6.33 6.85
C PRO A 16 1.00 7.20 6.73
N PHE A 17 1.85 7.31 7.77
CA PHE A 17 3.10 8.07 7.67
C PHE A 17 4.07 7.46 6.64
N ILE A 18 4.21 6.14 6.65
CA ILE A 18 5.01 5.42 5.66
C ILE A 18 4.38 5.56 4.26
N GLY A 19 3.04 5.50 4.16
CA GLY A 19 2.33 5.70 2.91
C GLY A 19 2.58 7.08 2.28
N ILE A 20 2.59 8.13 3.11
CA ILE A 20 2.98 9.48 2.68
C ILE A 20 4.44 9.49 2.23
N ALA A 21 5.35 8.92 3.02
CA ALA A 21 6.77 8.84 2.67
C ALA A 21 7.01 8.12 1.33
N VAL A 22 6.39 6.95 1.13
CA VAL A 22 6.46 6.17 -0.12
C VAL A 22 5.87 6.96 -1.29
N SER A 23 4.75 7.66 -1.10
CA SER A 23 4.14 8.51 -2.12
C SER A 23 5.04 9.66 -2.52
N THR A 24 5.64 10.36 -1.54
CA THR A 24 6.61 11.43 -1.82
C THR A 24 7.88 10.90 -2.49
N TYR A 25 8.33 9.70 -2.11
CA TYR A 25 9.48 9.05 -2.73
C TYR A 25 9.19 8.69 -4.19
N LEU A 26 8.01 8.14 -4.49
CA LEU A 26 7.61 7.78 -5.86
C LEU A 26 7.64 8.99 -6.81
N VAL A 27 7.15 10.14 -6.36
CA VAL A 27 7.05 11.35 -7.18
C VAL A 27 8.35 12.16 -7.17
N GLY A 28 9.03 12.25 -6.03
CA GLY A 28 10.14 13.17 -5.80
C GLY A 28 11.53 12.67 -6.18
N THR A 29 11.71 11.36 -6.43
CA THR A 29 13.02 10.80 -6.79
C THR A 29 13.10 10.32 -8.24
N ALA A 30 14.28 10.45 -8.85
CA ALA A 30 14.63 9.83 -10.12
C ALA A 30 15.15 8.38 -9.95
N ASP A 31 15.37 7.93 -8.71
CA ASP A 31 15.93 6.59 -8.44
C ASP A 31 14.96 5.48 -8.90
N LYS A 32 15.48 4.50 -9.64
CA LYS A 32 14.73 3.32 -10.10
C LYS A 32 14.28 2.43 -8.94
N ARG A 33 14.93 2.49 -7.77
CA ARG A 33 14.56 1.72 -6.56
C ARG A 33 13.14 2.01 -6.09
N LYS A 34 12.57 3.17 -6.41
CA LYS A 34 11.18 3.53 -6.05
C LYS A 34 10.14 2.53 -6.55
N TRP A 35 10.40 1.89 -7.68
CA TRP A 35 9.53 0.88 -8.27
C TRP A 35 9.56 -0.47 -7.56
N ILE A 36 10.54 -0.70 -6.66
CA ILE A 36 10.61 -1.89 -5.79
C ILE A 36 10.00 -1.59 -4.42
N VAL A 37 10.21 -0.37 -3.91
CA VAL A 37 9.70 0.05 -2.59
C VAL A 37 8.17 0.08 -2.58
N TYR A 38 7.54 0.60 -3.63
CA TYR A 38 6.08 0.64 -3.77
C TYR A 38 5.39 -0.73 -3.67
N PRO A 39 5.77 -1.75 -4.46
CA PRO A 39 5.09 -3.03 -4.40
C PRO A 39 5.32 -3.76 -3.08
N ILE A 40 6.51 -3.64 -2.47
CA ILE A 40 6.78 -4.22 -1.15
C ILE A 40 5.86 -3.61 -0.10
N PHE A 41 5.80 -2.28 -0.04
CA PHE A 41 4.94 -1.58 0.92
C PHE A 41 3.47 -1.94 0.73
N SER A 42 3.00 -1.98 -0.52
CA SER A 42 1.61 -2.32 -0.84
C SER A 42 1.27 -3.77 -0.49
N ALA A 43 2.18 -4.71 -0.75
CA ALA A 43 2.01 -6.12 -0.37
C ALA A 43 1.90 -6.29 1.15
N ILE A 44 2.70 -5.55 1.94
CA ILE A 44 2.62 -5.55 3.40
C ILE A 44 1.24 -5.02 3.85
N CYS A 45 0.76 -3.92 3.26
CA CYS A 45 -0.55 -3.36 3.60
C CYS A 45 -1.69 -4.36 3.29
N ILE A 46 -1.65 -5.02 2.13
CA ILE A 46 -2.63 -6.04 1.75
C ILE A 46 -2.57 -7.25 2.69
N ALA A 47 -1.37 -7.73 3.04
CA ALA A 47 -1.21 -8.85 3.97
C ALA A 47 -1.82 -8.54 5.35
N ILE A 48 -1.58 -7.32 5.86
CA ILE A 48 -2.20 -6.82 7.09
C ILE A 48 -3.72 -6.78 6.92
N PHE A 49 -4.23 -6.20 5.83
CA PHE A 49 -5.67 -6.13 5.58
C PHE A 49 -6.33 -7.52 5.60
N VAL A 50 -5.78 -8.49 4.87
CA VAL A 50 -6.28 -9.86 4.81
C VAL A 50 -6.24 -10.52 6.19
N PHE A 51 -5.14 -10.38 6.92
CA PHE A 51 -5.01 -10.91 8.27
C PHE A 51 -6.10 -10.39 9.21
N PHE A 52 -6.36 -9.08 9.22
CA PHE A 52 -7.40 -8.47 10.06
C PHE A 52 -8.83 -8.73 9.57
N LYS A 53 -9.02 -8.93 8.26
CA LYS A 53 -10.33 -9.26 7.66
C LYS A 53 -10.76 -10.67 8.05
N TYR A 54 -9.86 -11.66 7.93
CA TYR A 54 -10.21 -13.08 8.06
C TYR A 54 -9.80 -13.74 9.38
N SER A 55 -8.74 -13.31 10.05
CA SER A 55 -8.20 -14.01 11.24
C SER A 55 -8.66 -13.41 12.57
N MET A 56 -9.00 -12.11 12.62
CA MET A 56 -9.33 -11.47 13.90
C MET A 56 -10.84 -11.44 14.21
N ASN A 57 -11.17 -11.96 15.39
CA ASN A 57 -12.50 -11.98 15.95
C ASN A 57 -13.00 -10.55 16.27
N VAL A 58 -14.26 -10.25 15.92
CA VAL A 58 -14.92 -8.92 16.01
C VAL A 58 -14.85 -8.28 17.40
N ASN A 59 -14.69 -9.10 18.45
CA ASN A 59 -14.68 -8.65 19.84
C ASN A 59 -13.31 -8.11 20.32
N PHE A 60 -12.22 -8.29 19.58
CA PHE A 60 -10.88 -8.02 20.10
C PHE A 60 -10.37 -6.59 19.89
N LEU A 61 -10.88 -5.84 18.90
CA LEU A 61 -10.39 -4.50 18.58
C LEU A 61 -11.54 -3.56 18.24
N ARG A 62 -11.83 -2.63 19.17
CA ARG A 62 -12.72 -1.47 18.96
C ARG A 62 -12.35 -0.66 17.70
N TRP A 63 -11.08 -0.74 17.28
CA TRP A 63 -10.50 -0.03 16.14
C TRP A 63 -10.36 -0.88 14.87
N ARG A 64 -10.85 -2.13 14.84
CA ARG A 64 -10.70 -3.04 13.69
C ARG A 64 -11.15 -2.42 12.38
N GLN A 65 -12.29 -1.72 12.37
CA GLN A 65 -12.80 -1.08 11.16
C GLN A 65 -11.89 0.03 10.65
N PHE A 66 -11.34 0.83 11.56
CA PHE A 66 -10.38 1.87 11.22
C PHE A 66 -9.10 1.25 10.62
N TYR A 67 -8.61 0.16 11.21
CA TYR A 67 -7.44 -0.56 10.70
C TYR A 67 -7.64 -1.16 9.31
N LEU A 68 -8.82 -1.73 9.05
CA LEU A 68 -9.17 -2.22 7.71
C LEU A 68 -9.23 -1.07 6.71
N MET A 69 -9.84 0.06 7.07
CA MET A 69 -9.86 1.24 6.20
C MET A 69 -8.45 1.74 5.90
N VAL A 70 -7.59 1.93 6.90
CA VAL A 70 -6.24 2.44 6.70
C VAL A 70 -5.40 1.48 5.85
N ALA A 71 -5.41 0.19 6.16
CA ALA A 71 -4.63 -0.81 5.42
C ALA A 71 -5.11 -0.99 3.96
N PHE A 72 -6.36 -0.60 3.66
CA PHE A 72 -6.90 -0.64 2.29
C PHE A 72 -6.67 0.67 1.53
N TYR A 73 -7.04 1.81 2.10
CA TYR A 73 -7.02 3.09 1.39
C TYR A 73 -5.59 3.63 1.21
N VAL A 74 -4.67 3.37 2.13
CA VAL A 74 -3.27 3.80 2.00
C VAL A 74 -2.59 3.20 0.76
N PRO A 75 -2.61 1.88 0.51
CA PRO A 75 -2.05 1.33 -0.71
C PRO A 75 -2.83 1.77 -1.95
N VAL A 76 -4.14 2.00 -1.90
CA VAL A 76 -4.91 2.59 -3.03
C VAL A 76 -4.37 3.96 -3.42
N VAL A 77 -4.16 4.86 -2.44
CA VAL A 77 -3.58 6.19 -2.69
C VAL A 77 -2.15 6.06 -3.24
N CYS A 78 -1.34 5.17 -2.69
CA CYS A 78 0.01 4.89 -3.22
C CYS A 78 -0.04 4.38 -4.67
N SER A 79 -0.99 3.52 -5.04
CA SER A 79 -1.17 3.03 -6.41
C SER A 79 -1.51 4.16 -7.38
N LEU A 80 -2.38 5.09 -6.97
CA LEU A 80 -2.71 6.28 -7.76
C LEU A 80 -1.49 7.18 -7.96
N MET A 81 -0.72 7.40 -6.89
CA MET A 81 0.52 8.18 -6.96
C MET A 81 1.58 7.50 -7.82
N ALA A 82 1.70 6.17 -7.73
CA ALA A 82 2.58 5.39 -8.59
C ALA A 82 2.19 5.54 -10.06
N PHE A 83 0.89 5.53 -10.38
CA PHE A 83 0.38 5.74 -11.73
C PHE A 83 0.72 7.14 -12.28
N ILE A 84 0.62 8.17 -11.44
CA ILE A 84 1.01 9.55 -11.79
C ILE A 84 2.52 9.67 -11.99
N ALA A 85 3.30 8.95 -11.18
CA ALA A 85 4.76 8.95 -11.20
C ALA A 85 5.35 8.17 -12.39
N VAL A 86 4.57 7.33 -13.08
CA VAL A 86 5.02 6.69 -14.32
C VAL A 86 5.26 7.80 -15.35
N PRO A 87 6.47 7.89 -15.93
CA PRO A 87 6.77 8.93 -16.92
C PRO A 87 5.76 8.83 -18.07
N LYS A 88 5.03 9.91 -18.29
CA LYS A 88 4.11 10.00 -19.43
C LYS A 88 4.97 10.09 -20.69
N LEU A 89 4.85 9.10 -21.59
CA LEU A 89 4.95 9.18 -23.06
C LEU A 89 5.94 8.21 -23.77
N SER A 90 5.47 7.73 -24.94
CA SER A 90 6.09 6.87 -25.98
C SER A 90 6.18 5.36 -25.70
N ILE A 91 5.90 4.55 -26.74
CA ILE A 91 5.96 3.07 -26.73
C ILE A 91 7.35 2.55 -26.30
N LYS A 92 8.41 3.32 -26.56
CA LYS A 92 9.79 2.99 -26.15
C LYS A 92 9.97 3.08 -24.63
N SER A 93 9.46 4.13 -24.01
CA SER A 93 9.47 4.28 -22.54
C SER A 93 8.58 3.24 -21.85
N LEU A 94 7.46 2.85 -22.50
CA LEU A 94 6.59 1.79 -21.99
C LEU A 94 7.33 0.47 -21.81
N LYS A 95 8.18 0.07 -22.77
CA LYS A 95 8.98 -1.16 -22.69
C LYS A 95 9.95 -1.16 -21.51
N GLU A 96 10.54 0.00 -21.19
CA GLU A 96 11.48 0.14 -20.06
C GLU A 96 10.77 0.14 -18.70
N HIS A 97 9.48 0.52 -18.67
CA HIS A 97 8.67 0.62 -17.45
C HIS A 97 7.56 -0.45 -17.34
N ILE A 98 7.64 -1.54 -18.13
CA ILE A 98 6.68 -2.67 -18.07
C ILE A 98 6.55 -3.24 -16.65
N LEU A 99 7.67 -3.46 -15.96
CA LEU A 99 7.67 -4.05 -14.61
C LEU A 99 6.94 -3.15 -13.58
N PRO A 100 7.25 -1.84 -13.49
CA PRO A 100 6.47 -0.89 -12.71
C PRO A 100 4.97 -0.92 -13.01
N ILE A 101 4.60 -0.85 -14.28
CA ILE A 101 3.20 -0.77 -14.71
C ILE A 101 2.46 -2.06 -14.33
N LEU A 102 3.07 -3.22 -14.59
CA LEU A 102 2.51 -4.51 -14.20
C LEU A 102 2.29 -4.58 -12.69
N SER A 103 3.25 -4.11 -11.88
CA SER A 103 3.09 -4.10 -10.42
C SER A 103 1.90 -3.26 -9.96
N ILE A 104 1.67 -2.09 -10.58
CA ILE A 104 0.53 -1.22 -10.27
C ILE A 104 -0.79 -1.92 -10.62
N PHE A 105 -0.87 -2.56 -11.80
CA PHE A 105 -2.06 -3.30 -12.21
C PHE A 105 -2.35 -4.50 -11.31
N VAL A 106 -1.33 -5.28 -10.96
CA VAL A 106 -1.47 -6.43 -10.06
C VAL A 106 -1.96 -5.97 -8.68
N ILE A 107 -1.33 -4.94 -8.10
CA ILE A 107 -1.72 -4.43 -6.77
C ILE A 107 -3.13 -3.86 -6.80
N SER A 108 -3.48 -3.06 -7.81
CA SER A 108 -4.82 -2.51 -7.97
C SER A 108 -5.88 -3.61 -8.16
N GLY A 109 -5.55 -4.66 -8.93
CA GLY A 109 -6.41 -5.82 -9.13
C GLY A 109 -6.64 -6.62 -7.84
N VAL A 110 -5.59 -6.85 -7.06
CA VAL A 110 -5.70 -7.50 -5.75
C VAL A 110 -6.52 -6.66 -4.79
N LEU A 111 -6.31 -5.34 -4.74
CA LEU A 111 -7.13 -4.45 -3.92
C LEU A 111 -8.61 -4.50 -4.32
N LEU A 112 -8.92 -4.57 -5.62
CA LEU A 112 -10.30 -4.74 -6.11
C LEU A 112 -10.93 -6.08 -5.70
N MET A 113 -10.17 -7.17 -5.75
CA MET A 113 -10.67 -8.50 -5.36
C MET A 113 -10.87 -8.64 -3.85
N VAL A 114 -10.08 -7.91 -3.07
CA VAL A 114 -10.02 -8.05 -1.61
C VAL A 114 -10.95 -7.06 -0.89
N TYR A 115 -11.46 -6.02 -1.57
CA TYR A 115 -12.53 -5.13 -1.07
C TYR A 115 -13.76 -5.95 -0.65
#